data_AF-A0A2W6V1S8-F1
#
_entry.id   AF-A0A2W6V1S8-F1
#
_cell.length_a   1.000
_cell.length_b   1.000
_cell.length_c   1.000
_cell.angle_alpha   90.00
_cell.angle_beta   90.00
_cell.angle_gamma   90.00
#
_symmetry.space_group_name_H-M   'P 1'
#
loop_
_entity.id
_entity.type
_entity.pdbx_description
1 polymer ?
#
loop_
_entity_poly.entity_id
_entity_poly.type
_entity_poly.pdbx_seq_one_letter_code
_entity_poly.pdbx_strand_id
1 'polypeptide(L)'
;MNAMLPIELVDQILDHGHRLGLPLIATCADISSARPAQLADGTPVASLFPFSQDAGAYWRQGDLALHNAIVTVARGLAEPFYFDRGKICSWRPLRVDPEIEREAQRRSYAVESAIVAPVHLPAGVIGAVVWATSAPGVDVAAIFDREAAVLHPLALRFIAACNAGESQVTQIVQHRLTRREVQCLKLAA
;
A
#
# COMPACT_ATOMS: atom_id res chain seq x y z
N MET A 1 -22.21 -11.19 -12.57
CA MET A 1 -20.97 -11.98 -12.74
C MET A 1 -19.93 -11.37 -11.80
N ASN A 2 -19.41 -12.17 -10.87
CA ASN A 2 -18.74 -11.75 -9.64
C ASN A 2 -17.60 -10.74 -9.82
N ALA A 3 -17.56 -9.75 -8.93
CA ALA A 3 -16.41 -8.90 -8.64
C ALA A 3 -15.32 -9.74 -7.98
N MET A 4 -14.63 -10.54 -8.78
CA MET A 4 -13.42 -11.23 -8.36
C MET A 4 -12.29 -10.23 -8.57
N LEU A 5 -11.69 -9.73 -7.48
CA LEU A 5 -10.28 -9.33 -7.52
C LEU A 5 -9.57 -10.44 -8.30
N PRO A 6 -8.76 -10.16 -9.35
CA PRO A 6 -8.14 -11.24 -10.08
C PRO A 6 -7.29 -12.02 -9.09
N ILE A 7 -7.70 -13.23 -8.73
CA ILE A 7 -6.94 -14.15 -7.86
C ILE A 7 -5.50 -14.22 -8.36
N GLU A 8 -5.32 -14.15 -9.67
CA GLU A 8 -4.04 -14.01 -10.36
C GLU A 8 -3.13 -12.89 -9.82
N LEU A 9 -3.67 -11.72 -9.44
CA LEU A 9 -2.87 -10.63 -8.86
C LEU A 9 -2.47 -10.93 -7.41
N VAL A 10 -3.35 -11.57 -6.64
CA VAL A 10 -3.03 -12.01 -5.27
C VAL A 10 -1.90 -13.04 -5.33
N ASP A 11 -2.04 -14.05 -6.19
CA ASP A 11 -1.04 -15.10 -6.41
C ASP A 11 0.29 -14.50 -6.90
N GLN A 12 0.26 -13.57 -7.86
CA GLN A 12 1.47 -12.89 -8.32
C GLN A 12 2.19 -12.12 -7.20
N ILE A 13 1.44 -11.44 -6.33
CA ILE A 13 2.00 -10.70 -5.19
C ILE A 13 2.65 -11.66 -4.19
N LEU A 14 1.96 -12.76 -3.86
CA LEU A 14 2.46 -13.80 -2.97
C LEU A 14 3.72 -14.47 -3.54
N ASP A 15 3.67 -14.88 -4.80
CA ASP A 15 4.78 -15.54 -5.50
C ASP A 15 6.03 -14.67 -5.57
N HIS A 16 5.88 -13.35 -5.82
CA HIS A 16 7.00 -12.43 -5.76
C HIS A 16 7.57 -12.35 -4.34
N GLY A 17 6.72 -12.20 -3.32
CA GLY A 17 7.18 -12.19 -1.92
C GLY A 17 7.99 -13.44 -1.56
N HIS A 18 7.45 -14.62 -1.86
CA HIS A 18 8.11 -15.88 -1.58
C HIS A 18 9.45 -16.03 -2.31
N ARG A 19 9.51 -15.72 -3.62
CA ARG A 19 10.76 -15.82 -4.39
C ARG A 19 11.83 -14.84 -3.92
N LEU A 20 11.44 -13.70 -3.37
CA LEU A 20 12.35 -12.67 -2.90
C LEU A 20 12.76 -12.84 -1.42
N GLY A 21 12.23 -13.85 -0.72
CA GLY A 21 12.47 -14.02 0.72
C GLY A 21 11.76 -12.98 1.58
N LEU A 22 10.68 -12.38 1.05
CA LEU A 22 9.81 -11.41 1.71
C LEU A 22 8.36 -11.96 1.80
N PRO A 23 8.13 -13.06 2.55
CA PRO A 23 6.86 -13.80 2.50
C PRO A 23 5.71 -13.15 3.29
N LEU A 24 6.01 -12.17 4.15
CA LEU A 24 5.00 -11.52 4.99
C LEU A 24 4.37 -10.37 4.21
N ILE A 25 3.17 -10.58 3.68
CA ILE A 25 2.53 -9.60 2.80
C ILE A 25 1.44 -8.85 3.54
N ALA A 26 1.48 -7.52 3.48
CA ALA A 26 0.38 -6.65 3.92
C ALA A 26 -0.11 -5.78 2.77
N THR A 27 -1.36 -5.35 2.87
CA THR A 27 -1.90 -4.30 2.02
C THR A 27 -2.86 -3.39 2.77
N CYS A 28 -2.94 -2.14 2.33
CA CYS A 28 -4.05 -1.25 2.64
C CYS A 28 -4.55 -0.70 1.29
N ALA A 29 -5.79 -1.02 0.91
CA ALA A 29 -6.31 -0.60 -0.39
C ALA A 29 -6.73 0.87 -0.42
N ASP A 30 -7.02 1.46 0.76
CA ASP A 30 -7.27 2.89 0.90
C ASP A 30 -6.99 3.38 2.34
N ILE A 31 -5.84 4.00 2.52
CA ILE A 31 -5.33 4.66 3.72
C ILE A 31 -6.09 5.97 4.03
N SER A 32 -6.77 6.54 3.03
CA SER A 32 -7.56 7.77 3.19
C SER A 32 -8.95 7.50 3.78
N SER A 33 -9.42 6.26 3.69
CA SER A 33 -10.70 5.82 4.25
C SER A 33 -10.55 5.39 5.71
N ALA A 34 -11.50 5.81 6.56
CA ALA A 34 -11.64 5.30 7.92
C ALA A 34 -12.21 3.86 7.98
N ARG A 35 -12.76 3.37 6.87
CA ARG A 35 -13.29 2.00 6.73
C ARG A 35 -12.30 1.14 5.97
N PRO A 36 -11.98 -0.07 6.46
CA PRO A 36 -11.15 -1.01 5.71
C PRO A 36 -11.76 -1.29 4.33
N ALA A 37 -10.92 -1.34 3.30
CA ALA A 37 -11.35 -1.76 1.98
C ALA A 37 -11.84 -3.20 2.00
N GLN A 38 -12.95 -3.46 1.30
CA GLN A 38 -13.62 -4.75 1.25
C GLN A 38 -13.87 -5.17 -0.20
N LEU A 39 -13.90 -6.48 -0.42
CA LEU A 39 -14.44 -7.08 -1.64
C LEU A 39 -15.96 -6.93 -1.68
N ALA A 40 -16.56 -7.25 -2.83
CA ALA A 40 -18.01 -7.19 -3.00
C ALA A 40 -18.78 -8.10 -2.04
N ASP A 41 -18.17 -9.17 -1.53
CA ASP A 41 -18.75 -10.06 -0.54
C ASP A 41 -18.53 -9.60 0.93
N GLY A 42 -17.90 -8.44 1.14
CA GLY A 42 -17.58 -7.89 2.45
C GLY A 42 -16.26 -8.38 3.05
N THR A 43 -15.54 -9.29 2.37
CA THR A 43 -14.23 -9.77 2.82
C THR A 43 -13.22 -8.61 2.84
N PRO A 44 -12.52 -8.34 3.95
CA PRO A 44 -11.48 -7.32 3.97
C PRO A 44 -10.36 -7.64 2.98
N VAL A 45 -9.98 -6.69 2.13
CA VAL A 45 -8.89 -6.89 1.15
C VAL A 45 -7.59 -7.35 1.81
N ALA A 46 -7.30 -6.82 3.00
CA ALA A 46 -6.12 -7.17 3.77
C ALA A 46 -6.08 -8.63 4.24
N SER A 47 -7.24 -9.30 4.39
CA SER A 47 -7.28 -10.71 4.81
C SER A 47 -6.91 -11.69 3.70
N LEU A 48 -6.67 -11.21 2.47
CA LEU A 48 -6.18 -12.03 1.36
C LEU A 48 -4.71 -12.40 1.51
N PHE A 49 -3.99 -11.73 2.42
CA PHE A 49 -2.55 -11.90 2.59
C PHE A 49 -2.17 -12.35 4.00
N PRO A 50 -1.16 -13.21 4.12
CA PRO A 50 -0.65 -13.66 5.41
C PRO A 50 0.29 -12.61 6.01
N PHE A 51 -0.25 -11.60 6.70
CA PHE A 51 0.55 -10.61 7.42
C PHE A 51 0.73 -10.99 8.90
N SER A 52 1.76 -11.76 9.22
CA SER A 52 2.24 -12.15 10.57
C SER A 52 1.18 -12.74 11.54
N GLN A 53 1.55 -13.77 12.33
CA GLN A 53 0.62 -14.37 13.29
C GLN A 53 0.15 -13.38 14.38
N ASP A 54 1.02 -12.45 14.79
CA ASP A 54 0.72 -11.45 15.81
C ASP A 54 0.00 -10.20 15.24
N ALA A 55 -0.17 -10.14 13.92
CA ALA A 55 -0.77 -9.00 13.21
C ALA A 55 -1.93 -9.41 12.30
N GLY A 56 -2.46 -10.63 12.40
CA GLY A 56 -3.46 -11.22 11.49
C GLY A 56 -4.82 -10.50 11.39
N ALA A 57 -4.96 -9.33 12.02
CA ALA A 57 -6.08 -8.42 11.86
C ALA A 57 -5.66 -6.95 11.99
N TYR A 58 -4.43 -6.59 11.62
CA TYR A 58 -3.90 -5.22 11.73
C TYR A 58 -4.84 -4.17 11.13
N TRP A 59 -5.58 -4.53 10.06
CA TRP A 59 -6.58 -3.68 9.41
C TRP A 59 -7.83 -3.38 10.27
N ARG A 60 -8.04 -4.07 11.40
CA ARG A 60 -9.10 -3.75 12.36
C ARG A 60 -8.71 -2.60 13.29
N GLN A 61 -7.42 -2.25 13.37
CA GLN A 61 -6.92 -1.12 14.15
C GLN A 61 -7.17 0.16 13.33
N GLY A 62 -8.31 0.83 13.58
CA GLY A 62 -8.71 2.03 12.82
C GLY A 62 -7.74 3.23 12.96
N ASP A 63 -6.92 3.23 14.00
CA ASP A 63 -5.87 4.21 14.28
C ASP A 63 -4.50 3.83 13.71
N LEU A 64 -4.35 2.62 13.16
CA LEU A 64 -3.12 2.17 12.50
C LEU A 64 -2.71 3.17 11.43
N ALA A 65 -3.68 3.64 10.66
CA ALA A 65 -3.44 4.62 9.61
C ALA A 65 -3.00 6.00 10.15
N LEU A 66 -3.20 6.32 11.42
CA LEU A 66 -2.87 7.63 12.01
C LEU A 66 -1.47 7.66 12.62
N HIS A 67 -0.94 6.51 13.06
CA HIS A 67 0.30 6.48 13.84
C HIS A 67 1.37 5.55 13.29
N ASN A 68 1.08 4.73 12.28
CA ASN A 68 2.07 3.83 11.68
C ASN A 68 3.06 4.58 10.76
N ALA A 69 4.36 4.39 10.96
CA ALA A 69 5.42 5.03 10.17
C ALA A 69 5.37 4.67 8.69
N ILE A 70 5.14 3.39 8.36
CA ILE A 70 5.05 2.94 6.96
C ILE A 70 3.89 3.62 6.26
N VAL A 71 2.74 3.73 6.93
CA VAL A 71 1.58 4.46 6.39
C VAL A 71 1.90 5.95 6.23
N THR A 72 2.59 6.54 7.20
CA THR A 72 3.00 7.96 7.15
C THR A 72 3.90 8.24 5.95
N VAL A 73 4.90 7.38 5.71
CA VAL A 73 5.79 7.50 4.56
C VAL A 73 5.07 7.21 3.24
N ALA A 74 4.18 6.22 3.20
CA ALA A 74 3.38 5.91 2.00
C ALA A 74 2.47 7.07 1.56
N ARG A 75 2.02 7.92 2.49
CA ARG A 75 1.30 9.17 2.14
C ARG A 75 2.21 10.24 1.55
N GLY A 76 3.49 10.24 1.90
CA GLY A 76 4.48 11.24 1.47
C GLY A 76 5.26 10.89 0.20
N LEU A 77 5.27 9.61 -0.20
CA LEU A 77 5.99 9.11 -1.36
C LEU A 77 5.05 8.40 -2.34
N ALA A 78 5.30 8.61 -3.64
CA ALA A 78 4.57 7.93 -4.71
C ALA A 78 5.37 6.78 -5.31
N GLU A 79 6.69 6.76 -5.09
CA GLU A 79 7.60 5.69 -5.48
C GLU A 79 7.76 4.63 -4.38
N PRO A 80 8.25 3.44 -4.74
CA PRO A 80 8.65 2.44 -3.76
C PRO A 80 9.77 2.93 -2.85
N PHE A 81 9.74 2.41 -1.64
CA PHE A 81 10.80 2.55 -0.65
C PHE A 81 10.98 1.23 0.09
N TYR A 82 12.04 1.12 0.88
CA TYR A 82 12.28 -0.05 1.70
C TYR A 82 12.59 0.34 3.15
N PHE A 83 12.30 -0.59 4.04
CA PHE A 83 12.66 -0.57 5.44
C PHE A 83 13.76 -1.60 5.66
N ASP A 84 14.86 -1.19 6.30
CA ASP A 84 15.93 -2.08 6.75
C ASP A 84 16.31 -1.74 8.18
N ARG A 85 16.00 -2.64 9.13
CA ARG A 85 16.46 -2.56 10.53
C ARG A 85 16.24 -1.19 11.17
N GLY A 86 15.06 -0.61 10.95
CA GLY A 86 14.68 0.67 11.53
C GLY A 86 14.96 1.90 10.67
N LYS A 87 15.54 1.73 9.48
CA LYS A 87 15.81 2.81 8.54
C LYS A 87 14.89 2.74 7.34
N ILE A 88 14.43 3.90 6.91
CA ILE A 88 13.60 4.04 5.71
C ILE A 88 14.45 4.62 4.60
N CYS A 89 14.53 3.90 3.49
CA CYS A 89 15.42 4.18 2.37
C CYS A 89 14.67 4.08 1.04
N SER A 90 15.19 4.71 -0.01
CA SER A 90 14.61 4.68 -1.35
C SER A 90 15.72 4.79 -2.39
N TRP A 91 15.37 4.70 -3.68
CA TRP A 91 16.29 4.86 -4.81
C TRP A 91 16.91 6.27 -4.89
N ARG A 92 16.26 7.25 -4.26
CA ARG A 92 16.75 8.63 -4.15
C ARG A 92 16.98 9.03 -2.69
N PRO A 93 17.82 10.06 -2.43
CA PRO A 93 17.99 10.59 -1.09
C PRO A 93 16.65 10.97 -0.45
N LEU A 94 16.39 10.44 0.73
CA LEU A 94 15.18 10.66 1.51
C LEU A 94 15.57 11.19 2.89
N ARG A 95 14.91 12.27 3.33
CA ARG A 95 15.00 12.76 4.71
C ARG A 95 13.73 12.36 5.44
N VAL A 96 13.85 11.39 6.33
CA VAL A 96 12.76 10.94 7.19
C VAL A 96 12.96 11.54 8.58
N ASP A 97 11.88 12.02 9.18
CA ASP A 97 11.91 12.49 10.56
C ASP A 97 12.37 11.34 11.47
N PRO A 98 13.39 11.53 12.33
CA PRO A 98 13.85 10.49 13.25
C PRO A 98 12.74 9.89 14.12
N GLU A 99 11.68 10.62 14.42
CA GLU A 99 10.54 10.09 15.18
C GLU A 99 9.76 9.02 14.41
N ILE A 100 9.65 9.16 13.08
CA ILE A 100 9.02 8.15 12.21
C ILE A 100 9.85 6.87 12.23
N GLU A 101 11.18 6.97 12.11
CA GLU A 101 12.07 5.80 12.17
C GLU A 101 12.05 5.13 13.55
N ARG A 102 12.02 5.92 14.63
CA ARG A 102 11.85 5.39 16.00
C ARG A 102 10.51 4.68 16.18
N GLU A 103 9.43 5.21 15.61
CA GLU A 103 8.12 4.54 15.63
C GLU A 103 8.16 3.20 14.88
N ALA A 104 8.76 3.18 13.69
CA ALA A 104 8.90 1.97 12.89
C ALA A 104 9.66 0.86 13.63
N GLN A 105 10.71 1.23 14.40
CA GLN A 105 11.46 0.30 15.25
C GLN A 105 10.63 -0.22 16.44
N ARG A 106 9.84 0.64 17.09
CA ARG A 106 9.06 0.29 18.29
C ARG A 106 7.88 -0.62 18.00
N ARG A 107 7.21 -0.43 16.86
CA ARG A 107 6.00 -1.18 16.48
C ARG A 107 6.29 -2.38 15.58
N SER A 108 7.55 -2.78 15.42
CA SER A 108 7.90 -3.87 14.50
C SER A 108 7.05 -5.11 14.81
N TYR A 109 6.15 -5.45 13.87
CA TYR A 109 5.30 -6.64 13.85
C TYR A 109 6.15 -7.91 13.62
N ALA A 110 7.31 -7.98 14.27
CA ALA A 110 8.43 -8.87 13.99
C ALA A 110 9.01 -8.73 12.57
N VAL A 111 8.98 -7.54 11.97
CA VAL A 111 9.56 -7.28 10.64
C VAL A 111 10.98 -6.72 10.78
N GLU A 112 11.94 -7.41 10.17
CA GLU A 112 13.34 -6.98 10.07
C GLU A 112 13.56 -6.07 8.86
N SER A 113 12.96 -6.43 7.73
CA SER A 113 13.10 -5.73 6.46
C SER A 113 11.83 -5.79 5.62
N ALA A 114 11.56 -4.76 4.84
CA ALA A 114 10.40 -4.73 3.94
C ALA A 114 10.63 -3.86 2.70
N ILE A 115 9.93 -4.16 1.62
CA ILE A 115 9.71 -3.28 0.47
C ILE A 115 8.26 -2.82 0.49
N VAL A 116 8.06 -1.53 0.31
CA VAL A 116 6.74 -0.89 0.31
C VAL A 116 6.53 -0.22 -1.03
N ALA A 117 5.40 -0.52 -1.67
CA ALA A 117 4.95 0.14 -2.89
C ALA A 117 3.66 0.93 -2.60
N PRO A 118 3.77 2.25 -2.35
CA PRO A 118 2.61 3.15 -2.29
C PRO A 118 1.91 3.22 -3.65
N VAL A 119 0.61 3.46 -3.64
CA VAL A 119 -0.20 3.62 -4.84
C VAL A 119 -1.13 4.81 -4.65
N HIS A 120 -0.95 5.85 -5.45
CA HIS A 120 -1.83 7.03 -5.46
C HIS A 120 -2.73 6.95 -6.69
N LEU A 121 -4.04 6.81 -6.48
CA LEU A 121 -5.04 6.69 -7.52
C LEU A 121 -5.86 8.00 -7.65
N PRO A 122 -6.63 8.16 -8.75
CA PRO A 122 -7.61 9.24 -8.87
C PRO A 122 -8.58 9.30 -7.67
N ALA A 123 -9.22 10.46 -7.50
CA ALA A 123 -10.11 10.75 -6.37
C ALA A 123 -9.45 10.71 -4.97
N GLY A 124 -8.11 10.70 -4.90
CA GLY A 124 -7.37 10.84 -3.63
C GLY A 124 -7.19 9.53 -2.87
N VAL A 125 -7.46 8.39 -3.49
CA VAL A 125 -7.21 7.08 -2.90
C VAL A 125 -5.70 6.84 -2.77
N ILE A 126 -5.26 6.45 -1.57
CA ILE A 126 -3.86 6.13 -1.27
C ILE A 126 -3.82 4.70 -0.77
N GLY A 127 -3.28 3.77 -1.55
CA GLY A 127 -3.05 2.39 -1.13
C GLY A 127 -1.58 2.06 -0.94
N ALA A 128 -1.30 0.85 -0.45
CA ALA A 128 0.05 0.29 -0.42
C ALA A 128 0.02 -1.23 -0.43
N VAL A 129 1.05 -1.83 -1.02
CA VAL A 129 1.41 -3.25 -0.82
C VAL A 129 2.79 -3.29 -0.16
N VAL A 130 2.93 -4.16 0.83
CA VAL A 130 4.14 -4.35 1.63
C VAL A 130 4.58 -5.80 1.51
N TRP A 131 5.82 -6.00 1.10
CA TRP A 131 6.52 -7.29 1.13
C TRP A 131 7.56 -7.27 2.23
N ALA A 132 7.40 -8.09 3.26
CA ALA A 132 8.23 -8.04 4.45
C ALA A 132 8.80 -9.41 4.84
N THR A 133 9.83 -9.38 5.67
CA THR A 133 10.41 -10.57 6.30
C THR A 133 10.77 -10.30 7.74
N SER A 134 10.63 -11.32 8.57
CA SER A 134 11.15 -11.38 9.92
C SER A 134 12.52 -12.06 9.98
N ALA A 135 12.97 -12.66 8.87
CA ALA A 135 14.22 -13.39 8.83
C ALA A 135 15.40 -12.41 8.80
N PRO A 136 16.40 -12.58 9.67
CA PRO A 136 17.61 -11.78 9.62
C PRO A 136 18.44 -12.12 8.38
N GLY A 137 19.25 -11.16 7.92
CA GLY A 137 20.25 -11.39 6.87
C GLY A 137 19.74 -11.29 5.44
N VAL A 138 18.48 -10.89 5.23
CA VAL A 138 17.97 -10.57 3.89
C VAL A 138 18.52 -9.21 3.45
N ASP A 139 19.24 -9.17 2.32
CA ASP A 139 19.71 -7.93 1.72
C ASP A 139 18.57 -7.25 0.94
N VAL A 140 17.71 -6.56 1.68
CA VAL A 140 16.53 -5.89 1.13
C VAL A 140 16.90 -4.75 0.18
N ALA A 141 18.06 -4.10 0.36
CA ALA A 141 18.52 -3.03 -0.52
C ALA A 141 18.84 -3.59 -1.91
N ALA A 142 19.59 -4.69 -1.99
CA ALA A 142 19.89 -5.34 -3.27
C ALA A 142 18.64 -5.93 -3.95
N ILE A 143 17.65 -6.39 -3.17
CA ILE A 143 16.36 -6.82 -3.71
C ILE A 143 15.60 -5.61 -4.26
N PHE A 144 15.54 -4.52 -3.49
CA PHE A 144 14.85 -3.29 -3.89
C PHE A 144 15.39 -2.75 -5.21
N ASP A 145 16.71 -2.61 -5.34
CA ASP A 145 17.35 -2.08 -6.55
C ASP A 145 17.02 -2.90 -7.80
N ARG A 146 16.85 -4.22 -7.64
CA ARG A 146 16.53 -5.14 -8.75
C ARG A 146 15.03 -5.21 -9.06
N GLU A 147 14.17 -5.18 -8.03
CA GLU A 147 12.78 -5.62 -8.15
C GLU A 147 11.75 -4.50 -7.98
N ALA A 148 12.11 -3.33 -7.42
CA ALA A 148 11.15 -2.27 -7.12
C ALA A 148 10.33 -1.82 -8.34
N ALA A 149 10.97 -1.79 -9.52
CA ALA A 149 10.32 -1.45 -10.79
C ALA A 149 9.29 -2.49 -11.26
N VAL A 150 9.39 -3.74 -10.79
CA VAL A 150 8.45 -4.83 -11.08
C VAL A 150 7.33 -4.87 -10.03
N LEU A 151 7.68 -4.68 -8.76
CA LEU A 151 6.72 -4.72 -7.66
C LEU A 151 5.73 -3.55 -7.69
N HIS A 152 6.16 -2.36 -8.11
CA HIS A 152 5.30 -1.18 -8.09
C HIS A 152 4.11 -1.25 -9.07
N PRO A 153 4.28 -1.60 -10.37
CA PRO A 153 3.15 -1.80 -11.26
C PRO A 153 2.21 -2.92 -10.79
N LEU A 154 2.73 -3.96 -10.13
CA LEU A 154 1.92 -5.03 -9.57
C LEU A 154 1.03 -4.51 -8.42
N ALA A 155 1.60 -3.73 -7.50
CA ALA A 155 0.83 -3.05 -6.46
C ALA A 155 -0.22 -2.11 -7.05
N LEU A 156 0.16 -1.29 -8.03
CA LEU A 156 -0.75 -0.37 -8.71
C LEU A 156 -1.97 -1.10 -9.28
N ARG A 157 -1.75 -2.19 -10.03
CA ARG A 157 -2.84 -2.99 -10.62
C ARG A 157 -3.75 -3.58 -9.56
N PHE A 158 -3.17 -4.11 -8.48
CA PHE A 158 -3.93 -4.70 -7.38
C PHE A 158 -4.80 -3.66 -6.66
N ILE A 159 -4.23 -2.52 -6.26
CA ILE A 159 -4.96 -1.47 -5.55
C ILE A 159 -6.02 -0.83 -6.46
N ALA A 160 -5.72 -0.64 -7.76
CA ALA A 160 -6.70 -0.17 -8.73
C ALA A 160 -7.88 -1.15 -8.88
N ALA A 161 -7.61 -2.45 -8.94
CA ALA A 161 -8.66 -3.47 -8.99
C ALA A 161 -9.52 -3.50 -7.73
N CYS A 162 -8.93 -3.30 -6.55
CA CYS A 162 -9.67 -3.19 -5.28
C CYS A 162 -10.61 -1.97 -5.26
N ASN A 163 -10.25 -0.89 -5.95
CA ASN A 163 -10.96 0.39 -5.91
C ASN A 163 -11.82 0.68 -7.16
N ALA A 164 -12.00 -0.30 -8.05
CA ALA A 164 -12.84 -0.13 -9.24
C ALA A 164 -14.35 0.03 -8.91
N GLY A 165 -14.77 -0.29 -7.69
CA GLY A 165 -16.18 -0.28 -7.28
C GLY A 165 -17.00 -1.44 -7.87
N GLU A 166 -18.32 -1.32 -7.90
CA GLU A 166 -19.22 -2.35 -8.48
C GLU A 166 -19.07 -2.48 -10.01
N SER A 167 -18.61 -1.42 -10.69
CA SER A 167 -18.34 -1.44 -12.12
C SER A 167 -16.88 -1.83 -12.39
N GLN A 168 -16.67 -2.94 -13.10
CA GLN A 168 -15.35 -3.30 -13.63
C GLN A 168 -14.86 -2.38 -14.76
N VAL A 169 -15.71 -1.44 -15.20
CA VAL A 169 -15.39 -0.50 -16.26
C VAL A 169 -15.19 0.88 -15.65
N THR A 170 -13.96 1.37 -15.67
CA THR A 170 -13.67 2.76 -15.35
C THR A 170 -14.30 3.67 -16.42
N GLN A 171 -15.35 4.40 -16.04
CA GLN A 171 -15.95 5.39 -16.92
C GLN A 171 -15.17 6.70 -16.86
N ILE A 172 -14.48 7.02 -17.95
CA ILE A 172 -13.85 8.33 -18.13
C ILE A 172 -14.89 9.28 -18.74
N VAL A 173 -15.51 10.10 -17.90
CA VAL A 173 -16.54 11.06 -18.32
C VAL A 173 -15.98 12.47 -18.27
N GLN A 174 -16.15 13.22 -19.36
CA GLN A 174 -15.82 14.64 -19.36
C GLN A 174 -16.97 15.42 -18.70
N HIS A 175 -16.72 15.99 -17.53
CA HIS A 175 -17.62 16.95 -16.92
C HIS A 175 -17.46 18.32 -17.61
N ARG A 176 -18.56 18.90 -18.08
CA ARG A 176 -18.59 20.27 -18.61
C ARG A 176 -19.09 21.20 -17.52
N LEU A 177 -18.16 21.91 -16.89
CA LEU A 177 -18.46 22.99 -15.95
C LEU A 177 -18.49 24.33 -16.69
N THR A 178 -19.46 25.16 -16.37
CA THR A 178 -19.51 26.57 -16.76
C THR A 178 -18.40 27.36 -16.06
N ARG A 179 -18.07 28.54 -16.59
CA ARG A 179 -17.08 29.44 -15.95
C ARG A 179 -17.45 29.77 -14.50
N ARG A 180 -18.74 29.93 -14.20
CA ARG A 180 -19.22 30.26 -12.85
C ARG A 180 -19.08 29.08 -11.90
N GLU A 181 -19.38 27.87 -12.34
CA GLU A 181 -19.19 26.66 -11.54
C GLU A 181 -17.71 26.43 -11.23
N VAL A 182 -16.80 26.64 -12.20
CA VAL A 182 -15.35 26.57 -11.94
C VAL A 182 -14.92 27.62 -10.92
N GLN A 183 -15.46 28.85 -10.99
CA GLN A 183 -15.16 29.90 -10.02
C GLN A 183 -15.63 29.53 -8.62
N CYS A 184 -16.86 29.02 -8.47
CA CYS A 184 -17.37 28.58 -7.17
C CYS A 184 -16.53 27.43 -6.59
N LEU A 185 -16.16 26.46 -7.43
CA LEU A 185 -15.37 25.31 -6.98
C LEU A 185 -13.98 25.71 -6.47
N LYS A 186 -13.31 26.65 -7.15
CA LYS A 186 -12.00 27.18 -6.72
C LYS A 186 -12.04 27.95 -5.39
N LEU A 187 -13.18 28.53 -5.04
CA LEU A 187 -13.34 29.30 -3.80
C LEU A 187 -13.79 28.45 -2.62
N ALA A 188 -14.38 27.29 -2.88
CA ALA A 188 -14.88 26.38 -1.85
C ALA A 188 -13.86 25.32 -1.42
N ALA A 189 -12.79 25.12 -2.20
CA ALA A 189 -11.71 24.16 -1.94
C ALA A 189 -10.66 24.70 -0.96
#